data_AF-A0A1G0LFI6-F1
#
_entry.id   AF-A0A1G0LFI6-F1
#
_cell.length_a   1.000
_cell.length_b   1.000
_cell.length_c   1.000
_cell.angle_alpha   90.00
_cell.angle_beta   90.00
_cell.angle_gamma   90.00
#
_symmetry.space_group_name_H-M   'P 1'
#
loop_
_entity.id
_entity.type
_entity.pdbx_description
1 polymer ?
#
loop_
_entity_poly.entity_id
_entity_poly.type
_entity_poly.pdbx_seq_one_letter_code
_entity_poly.pdbx_strand_id
1 'polypeptide(L)'
;MAGLLIVAVPFSGMAASFGVARTYAPVLNKPDFKAVFGGKDRISLKTDNCGQVRELEFTALPGTVFKLLEAVRRNGETIYRVETDEYIAPPGVKLFLDSRFLEITKQVPPSRSRRLPGREEIVASMRNAVGVPYVWGGNRQEGIDELSRLYYQKPLPSGTEGVLLLAGVDCSGLLYQATNGWTPRNTSQLVHYGKGLSIAGKTAEEIARLLEPLDLIVWKGHVVIVLDPETTIESALACGKPGNGGVVTTALVKRIREVMKKRQPADDWPAAGKMNDVFVVRRWIK
;
A
#
# COMPACT_ATOMS: atom_id res chain seq x y z
N MET A 1 2.38 -40.98 31.51
CA MET A 1 2.10 -40.32 30.22
C MET A 1 0.76 -39.61 30.37
N ALA A 2 0.77 -38.28 30.44
CA ALA A 2 -0.47 -37.49 30.49
C ALA A 2 -0.91 -37.18 29.05
N GLY A 3 -2.04 -37.75 28.64
CA GLY A 3 -2.63 -37.51 27.33
C GLY A 3 -3.19 -36.10 27.24
N LEU A 4 -2.69 -35.32 26.28
CA LEU A 4 -3.20 -33.99 25.96
C LEU A 4 -4.54 -34.16 25.21
N LEU A 5 -5.65 -33.88 25.88
CA LEU A 5 -6.99 -33.89 25.29
C LEU A 5 -7.17 -32.61 24.46
N ILE A 6 -7.15 -32.72 23.13
CA ILE A 6 -7.53 -31.61 22.24
C ILE A 6 -9.04 -31.64 22.09
N VAL A 7 -9.74 -30.74 22.77
CA VAL A 7 -11.18 -30.52 22.56
C VAL A 7 -11.35 -29.54 21.41
N ALA A 8 -11.69 -30.06 20.24
CA ALA A 8 -12.19 -29.26 19.13
C ALA A 8 -13.64 -28.87 19.43
N VAL A 9 -13.87 -27.61 19.81
CA VAL A 9 -15.23 -27.10 19.97
C VAL A 9 -15.79 -26.79 18.57
N PRO A 10 -16.93 -27.38 18.16
CA PRO A 10 -17.54 -27.05 16.89
C PRO A 10 -17.97 -25.58 16.87
N PHE A 11 -17.63 -24.90 15.78
CA PHE A 11 -17.99 -23.51 15.49
C PHE A 11 -19.53 -23.38 15.48
N SER A 12 -20.11 -22.99 16.61
CA SER A 12 -21.47 -22.44 16.63
C SER A 12 -21.43 -21.13 15.84
N GLY A 13 -22.35 -20.96 14.89
CA GLY A 13 -22.40 -19.84 13.96
C GLY A 13 -22.25 -18.48 14.66
N MET A 14 -21.03 -17.93 14.65
CA MET A 14 -20.83 -16.54 15.01
C MET A 14 -21.54 -15.72 13.94
N ALA A 15 -22.54 -14.94 14.36
CA ALA A 15 -23.08 -13.88 13.54
C ALA A 15 -21.91 -13.08 12.95
N ALA A 16 -21.95 -12.84 11.63
CA ALA A 16 -20.89 -12.12 10.95
C ALA A 16 -20.62 -10.81 11.69
N SER A 17 -19.38 -10.65 12.13
CA SER A 17 -18.94 -9.43 12.83
C SER A 17 -18.14 -8.58 11.86
N PHE A 18 -18.26 -7.27 12.01
CA PHE A 18 -17.58 -6.28 11.19
C PHE A 18 -16.66 -5.44 12.07
N GLY A 19 -15.61 -4.90 11.46
CA GLY A 19 -14.70 -3.96 12.10
C GLY A 19 -14.57 -2.69 11.26
N VAL A 20 -14.52 -1.55 11.91
CA VAL A 20 -14.19 -0.26 11.27
C VAL A 20 -12.87 0.23 11.83
N ALA A 21 -11.90 0.54 10.97
CA ALA A 21 -10.63 1.11 11.41
C ALA A 21 -10.86 2.48 12.06
N ARG A 22 -10.52 2.62 13.35
CA ARG A 22 -10.65 3.89 14.08
C ARG A 22 -9.62 4.94 13.66
N THR A 23 -8.48 4.45 13.22
CA THR A 23 -7.29 5.21 12.84
C THR A 23 -6.59 4.49 11.70
N TYR A 24 -5.43 5.00 11.27
CA TYR A 24 -4.58 4.27 10.34
C TYR A 24 -4.17 2.92 10.94
N ALA A 25 -4.38 1.84 10.20
CA ALA A 25 -4.15 0.50 10.74
C ALA A 25 -3.27 -0.31 9.79
N PRO A 26 -2.11 -0.84 10.24
CA PRO A 26 -1.31 -1.71 9.41
C PRO A 26 -2.04 -3.03 9.21
N VAL A 27 -2.19 -3.44 7.96
CA VAL A 27 -2.79 -4.73 7.60
C VAL A 27 -1.68 -5.68 7.19
N LEU A 28 -1.53 -6.78 7.92
CA LEU A 28 -0.44 -7.73 7.72
C LEU A 28 -0.92 -8.99 7.00
N ASN A 29 0.00 -9.69 6.32
CA ASN A 29 -0.24 -11.03 5.77
C ASN A 29 -0.01 -12.16 6.78
N LYS A 30 0.36 -11.82 8.03
CA LYS A 30 0.54 -12.75 9.15
C LYS A 30 -0.11 -12.19 10.42
N PRO A 31 -0.61 -13.05 11.31
CA PRO A 31 -1.26 -12.61 12.54
C PRO A 31 -0.28 -12.16 13.64
N ASP A 32 1.03 -12.33 13.48
CA ASP A 32 2.00 -12.07 14.56
C ASP A 32 2.53 -10.62 14.54
N PHE A 33 1.67 -9.68 14.93
CA PHE A 33 2.01 -8.26 14.94
C PHE A 33 3.18 -7.93 15.87
N LYS A 34 3.30 -8.57 17.04
CA LYS A 34 4.42 -8.34 17.97
C LYS A 34 5.77 -8.82 17.43
N ALA A 35 5.79 -9.91 16.67
CA ALA A 35 7.03 -10.34 16.02
C ALA A 35 7.47 -9.36 14.91
N VAL A 36 6.52 -8.64 14.30
CA VAL A 36 6.80 -7.62 13.28
C VAL A 36 7.17 -6.29 13.93
N PHE A 37 6.34 -5.79 14.85
CA PHE A 37 6.48 -4.52 15.55
C PHE A 37 6.96 -4.75 16.98
N GLY A 38 8.11 -4.20 17.33
CA GLY A 38 8.74 -4.31 18.64
C GLY A 38 9.67 -5.51 18.78
N GLY A 39 9.40 -6.65 18.11
CA GLY A 39 10.28 -7.81 18.19
C GLY A 39 10.49 -8.32 19.62
N LYS A 40 11.61 -9.02 19.88
CA LYS A 40 11.93 -9.53 21.22
C LYS A 40 12.37 -8.43 22.20
N ASP A 41 12.97 -7.35 21.69
CA ASP A 41 13.56 -6.27 22.47
C ASP A 41 12.58 -5.13 22.80
N ARG A 42 11.39 -5.16 22.17
CA ARG A 42 10.30 -4.15 22.22
C ARG A 42 10.65 -2.80 21.59
N ILE A 43 11.67 -2.77 20.73
CA ILE A 43 12.14 -1.57 20.02
C ILE A 43 12.51 -1.83 18.56
N SER A 44 12.56 -3.08 18.12
CA SER A 44 12.94 -3.45 16.75
C SER A 44 11.74 -3.58 15.82
N LEU A 45 11.92 -3.21 14.56
CA LEU A 45 11.00 -3.54 13.46
C LEU A 45 11.58 -4.68 12.64
N LYS A 46 10.78 -5.70 12.35
CA LYS A 46 11.17 -6.79 11.46
C LYS A 46 11.24 -6.28 10.02
N THR A 47 12.44 -6.32 9.45
CA THR A 47 12.68 -5.92 8.06
C THR A 47 13.51 -6.98 7.33
N ASP A 48 13.44 -6.94 6.00
CA ASP A 48 14.38 -7.66 5.13
C ASP A 48 15.69 -6.87 4.92
N ASN A 49 16.59 -7.40 4.09
CA ASN A 49 17.86 -6.75 3.77
C ASN A 49 17.73 -5.38 3.07
N CYS A 50 16.53 -5.02 2.60
CA CYS A 50 16.22 -3.72 2.01
C CYS A 50 15.48 -2.79 2.98
N GLY A 51 15.38 -3.16 4.26
CA GLY A 51 14.66 -2.39 5.27
C GLY A 51 13.13 -2.48 5.13
N GLN A 52 12.59 -3.44 4.38
CA GLN A 52 11.16 -3.52 4.08
C GLN A 52 10.43 -4.52 4.99
N VAL A 53 9.23 -4.17 5.43
CA VAL A 53 8.35 -5.04 6.22
C VAL A 53 7.54 -5.91 5.26
N ARG A 54 8.03 -7.13 4.98
CA ARG A 54 7.39 -8.05 4.02
C ARG A 54 6.04 -8.59 4.49
N GLU A 55 5.76 -8.47 5.78
CA GLU A 55 4.46 -8.77 6.33
C GLU A 55 3.40 -7.70 6.05
N LEU A 56 3.78 -6.47 5.72
CA LEU A 56 2.84 -5.36 5.50
C LEU A 56 2.27 -5.42 4.08
N GLU A 57 0.94 -5.50 3.98
CA GLU A 57 0.22 -5.48 2.71
C GLU A 57 -0.23 -4.07 2.34
N PHE A 58 -0.87 -3.36 3.28
CA PHE A 58 -1.20 -1.94 3.16
C PHE A 58 -1.49 -1.31 4.52
N THR A 59 -1.62 0.02 4.57
CA THR A 59 -2.15 0.75 5.72
C THR A 59 -3.60 1.15 5.46
N ALA A 60 -4.53 0.56 6.20
CA ALA A 60 -5.94 0.93 6.11
C ALA A 60 -6.16 2.37 6.57
N LEU A 61 -7.00 3.10 5.85
CA LEU A 61 -7.38 4.46 6.22
C LEU A 61 -8.45 4.44 7.34
N PRO A 62 -8.54 5.48 8.19
CA PRO A 62 -9.64 5.61 9.13
C PRO A 62 -11.00 5.47 8.42
N GLY A 63 -11.91 4.70 9.02
CA GLY A 63 -13.22 4.38 8.45
C GLY A 63 -13.23 3.16 7.51
N THR A 64 -12.07 2.54 7.20
CA THR A 64 -12.04 1.33 6.37
C THR A 64 -12.85 0.22 7.04
N VAL A 65 -13.78 -0.36 6.29
CA VAL A 65 -14.66 -1.44 6.77
C VAL A 65 -14.07 -2.80 6.45
N PHE A 66 -14.14 -3.69 7.42
CA PHE A 66 -13.66 -5.06 7.34
C PHE A 66 -14.77 -6.04 7.72
N LYS A 67 -14.87 -7.13 6.96
CA LYS A 67 -15.55 -8.34 7.41
C LYS A 67 -14.58 -9.15 8.29
N LEU A 68 -14.99 -9.48 9.51
CA LEU A 68 -14.17 -10.27 10.44
C LEU A 68 -14.49 -11.74 10.24
N LEU A 69 -13.49 -12.51 9.81
CA LEU A 69 -13.68 -13.90 9.38
C LEU A 69 -13.31 -14.90 10.46
N GLU A 70 -12.27 -14.59 11.23
CA GLU A 70 -11.72 -15.47 12.25
C GLU A 70 -10.96 -14.65 13.30
N ALA A 71 -11.05 -15.05 14.57
CA ALA A 71 -10.29 -14.43 15.65
C ALA A 71 -9.13 -15.33 16.07
N VAL A 72 -7.90 -14.86 15.90
CA VAL A 72 -6.68 -15.49 16.41
C VAL A 72 -6.33 -14.82 17.74
N ARG A 73 -6.42 -15.58 18.83
CA ARG A 73 -6.09 -15.09 20.18
C ARG A 73 -4.72 -15.60 20.61
N ARG A 74 -3.81 -14.69 20.95
CA ARG A 74 -2.47 -15.02 21.47
C ARG A 74 -2.04 -13.97 22.50
N ASN A 75 -1.57 -14.41 23.66
CA ASN A 75 -0.98 -13.54 24.69
C ASN A 75 -1.85 -12.31 25.07
N GLY A 76 -3.17 -12.51 25.18
CA GLY A 76 -4.12 -11.46 25.52
C GLY A 76 -4.51 -10.52 24.38
N GLU A 77 -3.92 -10.68 23.19
CA GLU A 77 -4.29 -9.93 21.99
C GLU A 77 -5.26 -10.73 21.12
N THR A 78 -6.17 -10.01 20.48
CA THR A 78 -7.07 -10.56 19.47
C THR A 78 -6.70 -9.96 18.12
N ILE A 79 -6.30 -10.82 17.19
CA ILE A 79 -6.01 -10.48 15.80
C ILE A 79 -7.09 -11.10 14.94
N TYR A 80 -7.71 -10.31 14.08
CA TYR A 80 -8.73 -10.82 13.17
C TYR A 80 -8.13 -11.14 11.81
N ARG A 81 -8.51 -12.28 11.24
CA ARG A 81 -8.44 -12.48 9.79
C ARG A 81 -9.57 -11.70 9.16
N VAL A 82 -9.26 -10.87 8.16
CA VAL A 82 -10.20 -9.90 7.61
C VAL A 82 -10.30 -9.97 6.09
N GLU A 83 -11.41 -9.45 5.56
CA GLU A 83 -11.64 -9.12 4.16
C GLU A 83 -12.10 -7.66 4.07
N THR A 84 -11.75 -6.96 2.99
CA THR A 84 -12.20 -5.60 2.72
C THR A 84 -12.27 -5.34 1.22
N ASP A 85 -13.17 -4.45 0.80
CA ASP A 85 -13.29 -4.03 -0.60
C ASP A 85 -12.25 -2.95 -0.96
N GLU A 86 -11.52 -2.41 0.02
CA GLU A 86 -10.51 -1.35 -0.22
C GLU A 86 -9.17 -1.92 -0.73
N TYR A 87 -8.91 -3.22 -0.54
CA TYR A 87 -7.67 -3.87 -0.91
C TYR A 87 -7.92 -5.29 -1.40
N ILE A 88 -7.59 -5.55 -2.67
CA ILE A 88 -7.68 -6.89 -3.24
C ILE A 88 -6.35 -7.61 -3.00
N ALA A 89 -6.35 -8.53 -2.03
CA ALA A 89 -5.18 -9.32 -1.69
C ALA A 89 -4.76 -10.24 -2.86
N PRO A 90 -3.44 -10.44 -3.09
CA PRO A 90 -2.96 -11.43 -4.03
C PRO A 90 -3.49 -12.84 -3.72
N PRO A 91 -3.59 -13.74 -4.72
CA PRO A 91 -4.05 -15.10 -4.50
C PRO A 91 -3.26 -15.82 -3.40
N GLY A 92 -3.98 -16.42 -2.45
CA GLY A 92 -3.40 -17.15 -1.32
C GLY A 92 -2.93 -16.26 -0.15
N VAL A 93 -2.94 -14.93 -0.30
CA VAL A 93 -2.62 -13.99 0.79
C VAL A 93 -3.85 -13.80 1.67
N LYS A 94 -3.67 -13.96 2.98
CA LYS A 94 -4.68 -13.69 4.01
C LYS A 94 -4.35 -12.38 4.70
N LEU A 95 -5.36 -11.55 4.97
CA LEU A 95 -5.17 -10.27 5.66
C LEU A 95 -5.48 -10.40 7.15
N PHE A 96 -4.67 -9.75 7.97
CA PHE A 96 -4.79 -9.74 9.42
C PHE A 96 -4.73 -8.32 9.96
N LEU A 97 -5.55 -8.06 10.98
CA LEU A 97 -5.62 -6.77 11.65
C LEU A 97 -5.75 -6.94 13.16
N ASP A 98 -5.02 -6.15 13.93
CA ASP A 98 -5.16 -6.14 15.38
C ASP A 98 -6.46 -5.43 15.80
N SER A 99 -7.25 -6.10 16.65
CA SER A 99 -8.51 -5.59 17.21
C SER A 99 -8.40 -4.20 17.86
N ARG A 100 -7.23 -3.82 18.36
CA ARG A 100 -6.96 -2.52 19.00
C ARG A 100 -7.01 -1.35 18.01
N PHE A 101 -7.04 -1.62 16.71
CA PHE A 101 -7.30 -0.61 15.66
C PHE A 101 -8.78 -0.55 15.25
N LEU A 102 -9.63 -1.46 15.73
CA LEU A 102 -11.00 -1.63 15.24
C LEU A 102 -12.05 -1.21 16.26
N GLU A 103 -13.09 -0.55 15.76
CA GLU A 103 -14.41 -0.56 16.37
C GLU A 103 -15.20 -1.76 15.82
N ILE A 104 -15.62 -2.67 16.68
CA ILE A 104 -16.29 -3.92 16.28
C ILE A 104 -17.80 -3.76 16.41
N THR A 105 -18.54 -4.19 15.40
CA THR A 105 -19.99 -4.17 15.38
C THR A 105 -20.57 -5.44 14.76
N LYS A 106 -21.82 -5.76 15.12
CA LYS A 106 -22.59 -6.88 14.56
C LYS A 106 -23.35 -6.51 13.29
N GLN A 107 -23.57 -5.22 13.06
CA GLN A 107 -24.28 -4.72 11.89
C GLN A 107 -23.26 -4.38 10.80
N VAL A 108 -23.65 -4.56 9.53
CA VAL A 108 -22.82 -4.14 8.39
C VAL A 108 -22.67 -2.62 8.43
N PRO A 109 -21.45 -2.08 8.64
CA PRO A 109 -21.24 -0.64 8.60
C PRO A 109 -21.42 -0.12 7.16
N PRO A 110 -21.81 1.14 6.97
CA PRO A 110 -21.72 1.76 5.65
C PRO A 110 -20.26 1.80 5.20
N SER A 111 -20.01 1.67 3.89
CA SER A 111 -18.66 1.84 3.33
C SER A 111 -18.09 3.22 3.67
N ARG A 112 -16.76 3.31 3.79
CA ARG A 112 -16.06 4.57 4.03
C ARG A 112 -16.44 5.62 2.99
N SER A 113 -16.81 6.82 3.44
CA SER A 113 -17.00 7.96 2.54
C SER A 113 -15.68 8.37 1.91
N ARG A 114 -15.56 8.21 0.59
CA ARG A 114 -14.39 8.63 -0.20
C ARG A 114 -14.73 9.91 -0.94
N ARG A 115 -13.99 10.97 -0.65
CA ARG A 115 -14.03 12.20 -1.45
C ARG A 115 -12.78 12.27 -2.30
N LEU A 116 -12.94 12.23 -3.62
CA LEU A 116 -11.86 12.51 -4.55
C LEU A 116 -11.46 13.99 -4.42
N PRO A 117 -10.21 14.31 -4.05
CA PRO A 117 -9.74 15.69 -4.02
C PRO A 117 -9.66 16.28 -5.44
N GLY A 118 -9.58 17.60 -5.56
CA GLY A 118 -9.40 18.26 -6.85
C GLY A 118 -8.05 17.91 -7.49
N ARG A 119 -7.92 18.01 -8.82
CA ARG A 119 -6.67 17.69 -9.55
C ARG A 119 -5.46 18.43 -8.97
N GLU A 120 -5.61 19.73 -8.73
CA GLU A 120 -4.54 20.55 -8.15
C GLU A 120 -4.19 20.15 -6.71
N GLU A 121 -5.17 19.76 -5.90
CA GLU A 121 -4.95 19.27 -4.54
C GLU A 121 -4.16 17.95 -4.55
N ILE A 122 -4.49 17.04 -5.48
CA ILE A 122 -3.79 15.77 -5.67
C ILE A 122 -2.33 16.02 -6.08
N VAL A 123 -2.09 16.90 -7.07
CA VAL A 123 -0.75 17.27 -7.53
C VAL A 123 0.05 17.93 -6.41
N ALA A 124 -0.54 18.88 -5.69
CA ALA A 124 0.10 19.56 -4.55
C ALA A 124 0.45 18.57 -3.43
N SER A 125 -0.44 17.64 -3.11
CA SER A 125 -0.19 16.59 -2.13
C SER A 125 1.01 15.73 -2.51
N MET A 126 1.13 15.32 -3.79
CA MET A 126 2.27 14.55 -4.25
C MET A 126 3.58 15.35 -4.26
N ARG A 127 3.55 16.63 -4.65
CA ARG A 127 4.73 17.52 -4.57
C ARG A 127 5.22 17.69 -3.14
N ASN A 128 4.32 17.82 -2.17
CA ASN A 128 4.65 17.89 -0.75
C ASN A 128 5.25 16.59 -0.20
N ALA A 129 5.04 15.46 -0.88
CA ALA A 129 5.59 14.17 -0.48
C ALA A 129 7.03 13.95 -0.97
N VAL A 130 7.63 14.85 -1.77
CA VAL A 130 9.01 14.69 -2.24
C VAL A 130 9.97 14.56 -1.06
N GLY A 131 10.81 13.51 -1.09
CA GLY A 131 11.73 13.17 0.00
C GLY A 131 11.13 12.25 1.06
N VAL A 132 9.82 11.96 1.04
CA VAL A 132 9.20 10.96 1.93
C VAL A 132 9.81 9.57 1.64
N PRO A 133 10.23 8.81 2.67
CA PRO A 133 10.85 7.50 2.49
C PRO A 133 9.97 6.47 1.80
N TYR A 134 10.61 5.51 1.12
CA TYR A 134 9.92 4.35 0.59
C TYR A 134 9.61 3.35 1.72
N VAL A 135 8.33 3.01 1.87
CA VAL A 135 7.88 1.94 2.77
C VAL A 135 6.96 1.02 1.97
N TRP A 136 7.38 -0.23 1.76
CA TRP A 136 6.55 -1.27 1.14
C TRP A 136 5.22 -1.41 1.88
N GLY A 137 4.08 -1.34 1.17
CA GLY A 137 2.76 -1.35 1.80
C GLY A 137 2.37 -0.02 2.46
N GLY A 138 3.29 0.94 2.56
CA GLY A 138 3.03 2.26 3.11
C GLY A 138 2.14 3.12 2.20
N ASN A 139 1.21 3.85 2.81
CA ASN A 139 0.39 4.88 2.17
C ASN A 139 0.04 6.01 3.17
N ARG A 140 0.98 6.32 4.07
CA ARG A 140 0.88 7.37 5.08
C ARG A 140 2.26 7.98 5.34
N GLN A 141 2.51 9.18 4.83
CA GLN A 141 3.80 9.86 4.94
C GLN A 141 4.18 10.18 6.39
N GLU A 142 3.21 10.42 7.27
CA GLU A 142 3.43 10.73 8.69
C GLU A 142 3.60 9.48 9.56
N GLY A 143 3.30 8.29 9.05
CA GLY A 143 3.30 7.04 9.81
C GLY A 143 2.02 6.81 10.63
N ILE A 144 2.10 5.83 11.54
CA ILE A 144 1.00 5.34 12.37
C ILE A 144 1.40 5.48 13.85
N ASP A 145 0.99 6.57 14.48
CA ASP A 145 1.37 6.90 15.86
C ASP A 145 0.98 5.82 16.87
N GLU A 146 -0.13 5.13 16.64
CA GLU A 146 -0.60 4.05 17.50
C GLU A 146 0.39 2.89 17.59
N LEU A 147 1.27 2.69 16.60
CA LEU A 147 2.31 1.67 16.68
C LEU A 147 3.25 1.91 17.87
N SER A 148 3.62 3.17 18.11
CA SER A 148 4.42 3.60 19.27
C SER A 148 3.82 3.04 20.56
N ARG A 149 2.56 3.42 20.83
CA ARG A 149 1.86 3.05 22.06
C ARG A 149 1.57 1.56 22.18
N LEU A 150 1.26 0.88 21.07
CA LEU A 150 0.75 -0.49 21.10
C LEU A 150 1.86 -1.55 21.12
N TYR A 151 3.02 -1.27 20.53
CA TYR A 151 4.07 -2.27 20.29
C TYR A 151 5.45 -1.88 20.83
N TYR A 152 5.74 -0.58 20.95
CA TYR A 152 7.04 -0.11 21.41
C TYR A 152 6.96 0.38 22.86
N GLN A 153 7.56 -0.38 23.78
CA GLN A 153 7.37 -0.17 25.23
C GLN A 153 8.59 0.45 25.92
N LYS A 154 9.55 0.91 25.13
CA LYS A 154 10.75 1.61 25.60
C LYS A 154 10.93 2.87 24.75
N PRO A 155 11.68 3.86 25.24
CA PRO A 155 12.08 4.99 24.41
C PRO A 155 12.68 4.51 23.09
N LEU A 156 12.19 5.07 21.99
CA LEU A 156 12.70 4.75 20.66
C LEU A 156 14.10 5.36 20.49
N PRO A 157 15.03 4.69 19.80
CA PRO A 157 16.28 5.31 19.43
C PRO A 157 16.04 6.56 18.58
N SER A 158 16.75 7.64 18.89
CA SER A 158 16.63 8.91 18.16
C SER A 158 16.85 8.72 16.65
N GLY A 159 15.94 9.25 15.84
CA GLY A 159 16.01 9.20 14.39
C GLY A 159 15.49 7.90 13.77
N THR A 160 14.88 7.02 14.56
CA THR A 160 14.28 5.76 14.07
C THR A 160 12.76 5.80 14.02
N GLU A 161 12.15 6.84 14.56
CA GLU A 161 10.70 6.97 14.75
C GLU A 161 9.95 6.79 13.43
N GLY A 162 10.38 7.48 12.37
CA GLY A 162 9.74 7.37 11.06
C GLY A 162 9.70 5.92 10.54
N VAL A 163 10.82 5.18 10.65
CA VAL A 163 10.89 3.79 10.20
C VAL A 163 9.97 2.90 11.05
N LEU A 164 10.06 3.02 12.37
CA LEU A 164 9.31 2.18 13.31
C LEU A 164 7.80 2.41 13.24
N LEU A 165 7.38 3.62 12.87
CA LEU A 165 5.98 4.02 12.69
C LEU A 165 5.49 3.88 11.25
N LEU A 166 6.29 3.31 10.36
CA LEU A 166 5.95 3.14 8.94
C LEU A 166 5.64 4.47 8.22
N ALA A 167 6.34 5.55 8.59
CA ALA A 167 6.24 6.86 7.96
C ALA A 167 6.86 6.83 6.57
N GLY A 168 6.01 6.67 5.56
CA GLY A 168 6.43 6.53 4.18
C GLY A 168 5.35 5.99 3.28
N VAL A 169 5.65 5.98 1.98
CA VAL A 169 4.73 5.53 0.94
C VAL A 169 5.44 4.64 -0.07
N ASP A 170 4.78 3.59 -0.55
CA ASP A 170 5.22 2.90 -1.77
C ASP A 170 4.71 3.61 -3.03
N CYS A 171 5.05 3.06 -4.20
CA CYS A 171 4.73 3.65 -5.50
C CYS A 171 3.24 3.93 -5.68
N SER A 172 2.39 2.92 -5.46
CA SER A 172 0.93 3.05 -5.50
C SER A 172 0.36 3.74 -4.26
N GLY A 173 1.02 3.62 -3.12
CA GLY A 173 0.64 4.23 -1.86
C GLY A 173 0.70 5.76 -1.90
N LEU A 174 1.62 6.33 -2.68
CA LEU A 174 1.69 7.77 -2.96
C LEU A 174 0.37 8.26 -3.59
N LEU A 175 -0.07 7.61 -4.67
CA LEU A 175 -1.33 7.95 -5.35
C LEU A 175 -2.54 7.67 -4.45
N TYR A 176 -2.52 6.55 -3.74
CA TYR A 176 -3.61 6.15 -2.84
C TYR A 176 -3.80 7.18 -1.72
N GLN A 177 -2.72 7.64 -1.10
CA GLN A 177 -2.75 8.70 -0.09
C GLN A 177 -3.26 10.02 -0.67
N ALA A 178 -2.67 10.48 -1.78
CA ALA A 178 -3.01 11.77 -2.40
C ALA A 178 -4.47 11.85 -2.84
N THR A 179 -5.12 10.71 -3.04
CA THR A 179 -6.52 10.60 -3.46
C THR A 179 -7.47 10.13 -2.35
N ASN A 180 -7.01 10.08 -1.10
CA ASN A 180 -7.80 9.62 0.05
C ASN A 180 -8.40 8.21 -0.15
N GLY A 181 -7.63 7.33 -0.78
CA GLY A 181 -7.99 5.95 -1.10
C GLY A 181 -9.04 5.82 -2.20
N TRP A 182 -9.18 6.82 -3.07
CA TRP A 182 -10.07 6.73 -4.22
C TRP A 182 -9.56 5.75 -5.29
N THR A 183 -8.25 5.73 -5.52
CA THR A 183 -7.63 4.87 -6.54
C THR A 183 -7.42 3.44 -6.03
N PRO A 184 -7.27 2.44 -6.92
CA PRO A 184 -6.85 1.11 -6.51
C PRO A 184 -5.51 1.13 -5.77
N ARG A 185 -5.41 0.37 -4.67
CA ARG A 185 -4.18 0.33 -3.85
C ARG A 185 -3.02 -0.43 -4.51
N ASN A 186 -3.30 -1.37 -5.41
CA ASN A 186 -2.30 -2.24 -6.02
C ASN A 186 -2.05 -1.90 -7.50
N THR A 187 -0.78 -1.92 -7.91
CA THR A 187 -0.37 -1.72 -9.31
C THR A 187 -0.96 -2.77 -10.27
N SER A 188 -1.26 -3.97 -9.78
CA SER A 188 -1.95 -5.03 -10.54
C SER A 188 -3.36 -4.63 -10.99
N GLN A 189 -4.00 -3.70 -10.30
CA GLN A 189 -5.28 -3.12 -10.69
C GLN A 189 -5.09 -1.83 -11.49
N LEU A 190 -4.08 -1.03 -11.16
CA LEU A 190 -3.80 0.24 -11.85
C LEU A 190 -3.50 0.07 -13.35
N VAL A 191 -2.93 -1.06 -13.78
CA VAL A 191 -2.73 -1.37 -15.21
C VAL A 191 -4.04 -1.47 -16.01
N HIS A 192 -5.20 -1.54 -15.35
CA HIS A 192 -6.53 -1.54 -15.96
C HIS A 192 -7.40 -0.36 -15.53
N TYR A 193 -6.86 0.59 -14.75
CA TYR A 193 -7.65 1.65 -14.13
C TYR A 193 -7.71 2.91 -15.01
N GLY A 194 -8.90 3.28 -15.47
CA GLY A 194 -9.10 4.42 -16.37
C GLY A 194 -8.98 4.05 -17.85
N LYS A 195 -8.84 5.06 -18.71
CA LYS A 195 -8.76 4.90 -20.17
C LYS A 195 -7.30 4.68 -20.61
N GLY A 196 -7.04 3.70 -21.49
CA GLY A 196 -5.74 3.52 -22.14
C GLY A 196 -5.42 4.62 -23.15
N LEU A 197 -4.15 5.00 -23.25
CA LEU A 197 -3.63 5.82 -24.34
C LEU A 197 -2.90 4.94 -25.36
N SER A 198 -3.04 5.29 -26.64
CA SER A 198 -2.32 4.62 -27.73
C SER A 198 -0.85 5.05 -27.74
N ILE A 199 0.03 4.20 -27.22
CA ILE A 199 1.47 4.44 -27.06
C ILE A 199 2.35 3.38 -27.73
N ALA A 200 1.78 2.28 -28.21
CA ALA A 200 2.51 1.22 -28.90
C ALA A 200 3.27 1.78 -30.10
N GLY A 201 4.52 1.35 -30.23
CA GLY A 201 5.42 1.79 -31.31
C GLY A 201 5.93 3.24 -31.22
N LYS A 202 5.52 4.01 -30.19
CA LYS A 202 5.94 5.41 -30.04
C LYS A 202 7.29 5.56 -29.34
N THR A 203 8.01 6.62 -29.67
CA THR A 203 9.22 7.04 -28.94
C THR A 203 8.88 7.68 -27.59
N ALA A 204 9.87 7.86 -26.72
CA ALA A 204 9.67 8.50 -25.42
C ALA A 204 9.12 9.93 -25.55
N GLU A 205 9.56 10.69 -26.56
CA GLU A 205 9.14 12.07 -26.84
C GLU A 205 7.72 12.11 -27.38
N GLU A 206 7.37 11.16 -28.26
CA GLU A 206 6.01 11.01 -28.77
C GLU A 206 5.03 10.64 -27.66
N ILE A 207 5.43 9.73 -26.76
CA ILE A 207 4.64 9.39 -25.58
C ILE A 207 4.48 10.62 -24.70
N ALA A 208 5.57 11.31 -24.34
CA ALA A 208 5.52 12.48 -23.46
C ALA A 208 4.55 13.57 -23.94
N ARG A 209 4.48 13.82 -25.25
CA ARG A 209 3.54 14.80 -25.85
C ARG A 209 2.05 14.42 -25.70
N LEU A 210 1.74 13.15 -25.43
CA LEU A 210 0.36 12.69 -25.22
C LEU A 210 -0.09 12.79 -23.76
N LEU A 211 0.86 12.94 -22.84
CA LEU A 211 0.61 12.82 -21.41
C LEU A 211 0.08 14.12 -20.82
N GLU A 212 -0.87 13.97 -19.91
CA GLU A 212 -1.42 15.04 -19.10
C GLU A 212 -1.08 14.80 -17.61
N PRO A 213 -1.12 15.84 -16.76
CA PRO A 213 -1.01 15.66 -15.31
C PRO A 213 -1.93 14.53 -14.81
N LEU A 214 -1.43 13.75 -13.87
CA LEU A 214 -2.07 12.57 -13.26
C LEU A 214 -2.22 11.35 -14.17
N ASP A 215 -1.77 11.38 -15.43
CA ASP A 215 -1.62 10.15 -16.22
C ASP A 215 -0.64 9.18 -15.54
N LEU A 216 -0.97 7.89 -15.56
CA LEU A 216 -0.19 6.83 -14.93
C LEU A 216 0.61 6.08 -15.99
N ILE A 217 1.94 6.09 -15.88
CA ILE A 217 2.83 5.18 -16.62
C ILE A 217 3.03 3.96 -15.71
N VAL A 218 2.40 2.84 -16.03
CA VAL A 218 2.18 1.76 -15.07
C VAL A 218 2.48 0.37 -15.63
N TRP A 219 3.02 -0.50 -14.77
CA TRP A 219 3.18 -1.93 -15.00
C TRP A 219 3.00 -2.70 -13.70
N LYS A 220 2.85 -4.03 -13.76
CA LYS A 220 2.78 -4.85 -12.55
C LYS A 220 4.06 -4.68 -11.71
N GLY A 221 3.89 -4.14 -10.51
CA GLY A 221 4.95 -3.92 -9.54
C GLY A 221 5.41 -2.46 -9.40
N HIS A 222 4.99 -1.53 -10.28
CA HIS A 222 5.37 -0.13 -10.12
C HIS A 222 4.47 0.85 -10.91
N VAL A 223 4.44 2.10 -10.47
CA VAL A 223 3.73 3.20 -11.15
C VAL A 223 4.56 4.48 -11.09
N VAL A 224 4.60 5.20 -12.20
CA VAL A 224 5.14 6.56 -12.34
C VAL A 224 3.97 7.48 -12.70
N ILE A 225 3.89 8.64 -12.06
CA ILE A 225 2.76 9.57 -12.18
C ILE A 225 3.25 10.85 -12.83
N VAL A 226 2.55 11.35 -13.84
CA VAL A 226 2.87 12.63 -14.48
C VAL A 226 2.41 13.77 -13.57
N LEU A 227 3.30 14.70 -13.22
CA LEU A 227 2.93 15.89 -12.44
C LEU A 227 2.53 17.06 -13.34
N ASP A 228 3.26 17.24 -14.42
CA ASP A 228 3.17 18.35 -15.37
C ASP A 228 3.81 17.94 -16.70
N PRO A 229 3.80 18.79 -17.75
CA PRO A 229 4.35 18.42 -19.07
C PRO A 229 5.83 18.04 -19.07
N GLU A 230 6.58 18.34 -18.01
CA GLU A 230 8.04 18.12 -17.96
C GLU A 230 8.47 17.14 -16.87
N THR A 231 7.61 16.84 -15.89
CA THR A 231 8.00 16.17 -14.65
C THR A 231 7.11 14.97 -14.33
N THR A 232 7.74 13.88 -13.88
CA THR A 232 7.06 12.76 -13.22
C THR A 232 7.43 12.70 -11.75
N ILE A 233 6.59 12.01 -10.98
CA ILE A 233 6.84 11.63 -9.60
C ILE A 233 6.61 10.13 -9.41
N GLU A 234 7.38 9.53 -8.52
CA GLU A 234 7.19 8.14 -8.09
C GLU A 234 7.80 7.96 -6.69
N SER A 235 7.29 6.99 -5.92
CA SER A 235 8.04 6.46 -4.78
C SER A 235 8.77 5.20 -5.22
N ALA A 236 10.11 5.22 -5.23
CA ALA A 236 10.93 4.13 -5.73
C ALA A 236 11.83 3.54 -4.65
N LEU A 237 11.82 2.21 -4.53
CA LEU A 237 12.75 1.48 -3.68
C LEU A 237 14.16 1.54 -4.29
N ALA A 238 15.14 1.92 -3.46
CA ALA A 238 16.55 1.95 -3.80
C ALA A 238 17.36 1.13 -2.78
N CYS A 239 17.10 -0.17 -2.72
CA CYS A 239 17.73 -1.10 -1.78
C CYS A 239 19.27 -1.00 -1.81
N GLY A 240 19.88 -0.88 -0.63
CA GLY A 240 21.34 -0.76 -0.48
C GLY A 240 21.89 0.64 -0.72
N LYS A 241 21.05 1.63 -1.01
CA LYS A 241 21.44 3.06 -1.03
C LYS A 241 21.05 3.75 0.27
N PRO A 242 21.74 4.82 0.68
CA PRO A 242 21.32 5.65 1.81
C PRO A 242 19.84 6.04 1.70
N GLY A 243 19.06 5.81 2.76
CA GLY A 243 17.62 6.09 2.82
C GLY A 243 16.72 5.05 2.13
N ASN A 244 17.27 4.03 1.46
CA ASN A 244 16.51 2.97 0.74
C ASN A 244 15.49 3.48 -0.30
N GLY A 245 15.60 4.73 -0.74
CA GLY A 245 14.73 5.35 -1.72
C GLY A 245 13.54 6.09 -1.11
N GLY A 246 12.57 6.44 -1.95
CA GLY A 246 11.44 7.28 -1.55
C GLY A 246 10.84 8.04 -2.73
N VAL A 247 10.06 9.06 -2.40
CA VAL A 247 9.38 9.90 -3.36
C VAL A 247 10.37 10.85 -4.03
N VAL A 248 10.47 10.76 -5.34
CA VAL A 248 11.39 11.56 -6.16
C VAL A 248 10.68 12.10 -7.39
N THR A 249 11.16 13.25 -7.88
CA THR A 249 10.78 13.77 -9.19
C THR A 249 11.87 13.52 -10.21
N THR A 250 11.46 13.32 -11.46
CA THR A 250 12.37 13.13 -12.59
C THR A 250 11.80 13.78 -13.85
N ALA A 251 12.67 14.23 -14.76
CA ALA A 251 12.23 14.74 -16.05
C ALA A 251 11.46 13.65 -16.84
N LEU A 252 10.29 14.00 -17.37
CA LEU A 252 9.31 13.08 -17.98
C LEU A 252 9.92 12.23 -19.09
N VAL A 253 10.52 12.87 -20.09
CA VAL A 253 11.13 12.17 -21.23
C VAL A 253 12.26 11.26 -20.76
N LYS A 254 13.12 11.73 -19.84
CA LYS A 254 14.19 10.91 -19.27
C LYS A 254 13.62 9.66 -18.60
N ARG A 255 12.56 9.82 -17.82
CA ARG A 255 11.97 8.70 -17.09
C ARG A 255 11.30 7.69 -18.00
N ILE A 256 10.57 8.14 -19.02
CA ILE A 256 10.00 7.25 -20.05
C ILE A 256 11.12 6.46 -20.73
N ARG A 257 12.22 7.11 -21.14
CA ARG A 257 13.38 6.42 -21.72
C ARG A 257 13.96 5.35 -20.78
N GLU A 258 14.05 5.61 -19.48
CA GLU A 258 14.53 4.64 -18.50
C GLU A 258 13.60 3.43 -18.35
N VAL A 259 12.28 3.64 -18.36
CA VAL A 259 11.29 2.55 -18.38
C VAL A 259 11.44 1.73 -19.67
N MET A 260 11.58 2.42 -20.81
CA MET A 260 11.72 1.78 -22.12
C MET A 260 12.99 0.92 -22.28
N LYS A 261 14.01 1.11 -21.45
CA LYS A 261 15.19 0.21 -21.43
C LYS A 261 14.85 -1.22 -21.01
N LYS A 262 13.74 -1.41 -20.29
CA LYS A 262 13.34 -2.72 -19.73
C LYS A 262 11.94 -3.14 -20.17
N ARG A 263 11.18 -2.26 -20.82
CA ARG A 263 9.75 -2.46 -21.10
C ARG A 263 9.36 -1.86 -22.43
N GLN A 264 8.47 -2.53 -23.14
CA GLN A 264 7.89 -2.02 -24.38
C GLN A 264 6.60 -1.25 -24.07
N PRO A 265 6.36 -0.09 -24.72
CA PRO A 265 5.07 0.59 -24.62
C PRO A 265 3.97 -0.25 -25.29
N ALA A 266 2.83 -0.38 -24.62
CA ALA A 266 1.65 -1.06 -25.13
C ALA A 266 0.38 -0.24 -24.88
N ASP A 267 -0.58 -0.34 -25.79
CA ASP A 267 -1.86 0.37 -25.68
C ASP A 267 -2.72 -0.21 -24.56
N ASP A 268 -2.66 -1.54 -24.38
CA ASP A 268 -3.39 -2.26 -23.37
C ASP A 268 -2.54 -3.31 -22.65
N TRP A 269 -2.91 -3.56 -21.40
CA TRP A 269 -2.26 -4.58 -20.59
C TRP A 269 -2.59 -5.97 -21.15
N PRO A 270 -1.59 -6.83 -21.41
CA PRO A 270 -1.81 -8.10 -22.06
C PRO A 270 -2.61 -9.07 -21.17
N ALA A 271 -3.34 -9.98 -21.83
CA ALA A 271 -3.98 -11.10 -21.16
C ALA A 271 -2.96 -11.94 -20.37
N ALA A 272 -3.42 -12.62 -19.33
CA ALA A 272 -2.57 -13.46 -18.48
C ALA A 272 -1.74 -14.46 -19.30
N GLY A 273 -0.45 -14.58 -18.97
CA GLY A 273 0.48 -15.48 -19.66
C GLY A 273 1.13 -14.91 -20.93
N LYS A 274 0.84 -13.67 -21.32
CA LYS A 274 1.51 -12.96 -22.43
C LYS A 274 2.33 -11.78 -21.91
N MET A 275 3.53 -11.60 -22.47
CA MET A 275 4.48 -10.48 -22.30
C MET A 275 4.52 -9.81 -20.91
N ASN A 276 5.56 -10.09 -20.13
CA ASN A 276 5.76 -9.46 -18.81
C ASN A 276 6.53 -8.13 -18.85
N ASP A 277 7.14 -7.80 -20.00
CA ASP A 277 8.02 -6.65 -20.14
C ASP A 277 7.35 -5.52 -20.94
N VAL A 278 6.14 -5.15 -20.53
CA VAL A 278 5.41 -4.01 -21.10
C VAL A 278 5.03 -3.01 -20.03
N PHE A 279 4.79 -1.77 -20.44
CA PHE A 279 4.10 -0.77 -19.64
C PHE A 279 2.96 -0.15 -20.46
N VAL A 280 1.93 0.31 -19.77
CA VAL A 280 0.79 1.01 -20.36
C VAL A 280 0.67 2.41 -19.77
N VAL A 281 -0.07 3.27 -20.47
CA VAL A 281 -0.46 4.57 -19.92
C VAL A 281 -1.96 4.61 -19.67
N ARG A 282 -2.34 5.07 -18.48
CA ARG A 282 -3.74 5.19 -18.06
C ARG A 282 -4.12 6.60 -17.64
N ARG A 283 -5.16 7.13 -18.27
CA ARG A 283 -5.83 8.38 -17.92
C ARG A 283 -7.08 8.08 -17.12
N TRP A 284 -7.05 8.37 -15.83
CA TRP A 284 -8.12 7.98 -14.89
C TRP A 284 -8.96 9.17 -14.40
N ILE A 285 -8.45 10.39 -14.55
CA ILE A 285 -9.11 11.62 -14.16
C ILE A 285 -9.03 12.63 -15.30
N LYS A 286 -10.13 13.35 -15.53
CA LYS A 286 -10.22 14.47 -16.48
C LYS A 286 -10.30 15.77 -15.70
#